data_AF-A0A4Q1BZI0-F1
#
_entry.id   AF-A0A4Q1BZI0-F1
#
_cell.length_a   1.000
_cell.length_b   1.000
_cell.length_c   1.000
_cell.angle_alpha   90.00
_cell.angle_beta   90.00
_cell.angle_gamma   90.00
#
_symmetry.space_group_name_H-M   'P 1'
#
loop_
_entity.id
_entity.type
_entity.pdbx_description
1 polymer ?
#
loop_
_entity_poly.entity_id
_entity_poly.type
_entity_poly.pdbx_seq_one_letter_code
_entity_poly.pdbx_strand_id
1 'polypeptide(L)'
;MKKLCLLLLFIPAVAWSQSKNFVLSKQTLQDKIKGGWAGQTIGVTFGGPMEFRYNGTMIDAYQPIPWYDGYLKKTMLENAGLYDDLYMDLTFVEVFDREGLDAPISSHAKAYAEAGYALWHANQAGRYNILHGMAAPASGHWKNNPHADCIDYQIECDFAGLMSPGMPNVASKISDKIGHIMNYGDGYYGGVFLGACYTLAFVSNNIPYIIQEALKTIPKQSAYYQCISDVVRWHKQYPSDWTKTWLEVQKKWAQDIGCPDGVFAPFNIDATVNSAYVVIGLLYGQGDFSKTMEITTRCGQDADCNPSSAGGILGTMLGYDKIPAYWKQGLKEAEDIDFKYTSTSLSDVYSIGFKHALQNIQRNGGKIVGDQVYIPQEAPKTVAFEKSFDGVYPTQKIGVGKTLKDEYQFEFTGKGFVLRGETAKWASNSSHTFEMEVYVDGKLMEKALLPTAFTTRRHELTWNYDLFPGKHRVRLKLLNPVEGLELKMMDVIVYDAPSKRVTDTHFYRLGNLK
;
A
#
# COMPACT_ATOMS: atom_id res chain seq x y z
N MET A 1 -51.40 23.35 54.11
CA MET A 1 -50.37 22.59 53.37
C MET A 1 -50.00 23.33 52.10
N LYS A 2 -48.90 24.10 52.07
CA LYS A 2 -48.34 24.69 50.85
C LYS A 2 -46.92 24.14 50.71
N LYS A 3 -46.68 23.23 49.77
CA LYS A 3 -45.36 22.69 49.46
C LYS A 3 -44.65 23.67 48.52
N LEU A 4 -43.51 24.19 48.97
CA LEU A 4 -42.59 25.01 48.19
C LEU A 4 -41.68 24.05 47.40
N CYS A 5 -41.83 23.99 46.08
CA CYS A 5 -40.92 23.25 45.21
C CYS A 5 -39.74 24.16 44.83
N LEU A 6 -38.55 23.88 45.38
CA LEU A 6 -37.29 24.42 44.85
C LEU A 6 -36.94 23.67 43.56
N LEU A 7 -36.90 24.38 42.43
CA LEU A 7 -36.25 23.90 41.21
C LEU A 7 -34.73 24.16 41.33
N LEU A 8 -33.95 23.10 41.46
CA LEU A 8 -32.50 23.12 41.28
C LEU A 8 -32.19 23.06 39.78
N LEU A 9 -31.76 24.18 39.21
CA LEU A 9 -31.20 24.25 37.87
C LEU A 9 -29.81 23.61 37.88
N PHE A 10 -29.70 22.39 37.33
CA PHE A 10 -28.42 21.77 37.02
C PHE A 10 -27.83 22.46 35.78
N ILE A 11 -26.83 23.31 35.98
CA ILE A 11 -25.96 23.79 34.90
C ILE A 11 -24.93 22.68 34.66
N PRO A 12 -24.85 22.06 33.46
CA PRO A 12 -23.80 21.10 33.18
C PRO A 12 -22.47 21.85 33.11
N ALA A 13 -21.60 21.60 34.07
CA ALA A 13 -20.20 22.02 33.99
C ALA A 13 -19.55 21.25 32.82
N VAL A 14 -19.41 21.91 31.67
CA VAL A 14 -18.60 21.42 30.57
C VAL A 14 -17.16 21.47 31.06
N ALA A 15 -16.66 20.37 31.61
CA ALA A 15 -15.25 20.21 31.91
C ALA A 15 -14.48 20.26 30.58
N TRP A 16 -13.86 21.39 30.29
CA TRP A 16 -12.86 21.48 29.24
C TRP A 16 -11.68 20.61 29.67
N SER A 17 -11.66 19.36 29.19
CA SER A 17 -10.46 18.53 29.24
C SER A 17 -9.35 19.30 28.53
N GLN A 18 -8.41 19.84 29.30
CA GLN A 18 -7.23 20.51 28.76
C GLN A 18 -6.49 19.46 27.92
N SER A 19 -6.54 19.58 26.59
CA SER A 19 -5.84 18.64 25.72
C SER A 19 -4.36 18.68 26.08
N LYS A 20 -3.78 17.53 26.43
CA LYS A 20 -2.33 17.44 26.55
C LYS A 20 -1.75 17.74 25.18
N ASN A 21 -0.95 18.80 25.10
CA ASN A 21 -0.27 19.16 23.87
C ASN A 21 1.15 18.62 23.93
N PHE A 22 1.60 18.04 22.82
CA PHE A 22 3.01 17.80 22.56
C PHE A 22 3.61 19.08 21.94
N VAL A 23 4.86 19.39 22.26
CA VAL A 23 5.51 20.63 21.79
C VAL A 23 6.78 20.29 21.05
N LEU A 24 6.91 20.79 19.82
CA LEU A 24 8.13 20.77 19.03
C LEU A 24 8.57 22.19 18.69
N SER A 25 9.86 22.42 18.49
CA SER A 25 10.30 23.62 17.76
C SER A 25 10.00 23.45 16.27
N LYS A 26 9.89 24.56 15.53
CA LYS A 26 9.77 24.52 14.06
C LYS A 26 10.97 23.81 13.43
N GLN A 27 12.17 24.05 13.95
CA GLN A 27 13.40 23.41 13.47
C GLN A 27 13.34 21.88 13.63
N THR A 28 12.93 21.38 14.81
CA THR A 28 12.80 19.93 15.01
C THR A 28 11.69 19.33 14.15
N LEU A 29 10.57 20.04 13.97
CA LEU A 29 9.51 19.59 13.08
C LEU A 29 10.00 19.47 11.63
N GLN A 30 10.70 20.50 11.13
CA GLN A 30 11.25 20.52 9.78
C GLN A 30 12.33 19.44 9.58
N ASP A 31 13.24 19.26 10.54
CA ASP A 31 14.28 18.21 10.50
C ASP A 31 13.67 16.80 10.46
N LYS A 32 12.59 16.56 11.21
CA LYS A 32 11.85 15.29 11.18
C LYS A 32 11.13 15.05 9.85
N ILE A 33 10.45 16.06 9.29
CA ILE A 33 9.81 15.96 7.97
C ILE A 33 10.85 15.67 6.89
N LYS A 34 11.98 16.41 6.92
CA LYS A 34 13.10 16.18 6.01
C LYS A 34 13.65 14.75 6.14
N GLY A 35 13.76 14.27 7.38
CA GLY A 35 14.23 12.93 7.68
C GLY A 35 13.32 11.84 7.11
N GLY A 36 12.00 12.03 7.16
CA GLY A 36 11.03 11.10 6.59
C GLY A 36 11.21 10.87 5.10
N TRP A 37 11.15 11.94 4.32
CA TRP A 37 11.35 11.91 2.86
C TRP A 37 12.75 11.39 2.46
N ALA A 38 13.79 11.80 3.17
CA ALA A 38 15.15 11.32 2.93
C ALA A 38 15.27 9.81 3.22
N GLY A 39 14.71 9.35 4.34
CA GLY A 39 14.72 7.95 4.73
C GLY A 39 13.99 7.05 3.74
N GLN A 40 12.84 7.51 3.23
CA GLN A 40 12.07 6.85 2.17
C GLN A 40 12.92 6.67 0.89
N THR A 41 13.49 7.77 0.39
CA THR A 41 14.33 7.77 -0.82
C THR A 41 15.54 6.84 -0.69
N ILE A 42 16.20 6.86 0.48
CA ILE A 42 17.32 5.97 0.78
C ILE A 42 16.88 4.51 0.73
N GLY A 43 15.72 4.19 1.31
CA GLY A 43 15.20 2.83 1.37
C GLY A 43 14.83 2.25 0.02
N VAL A 44 14.05 2.99 -0.79
CA VAL A 44 13.73 2.60 -2.18
C VAL A 44 15.00 2.27 -2.95
N THR A 45 15.98 3.19 -2.89
CA THR A 45 17.24 3.05 -3.63
C THR A 45 18.07 1.85 -3.17
N PHE A 46 18.17 1.63 -1.86
CA PHE A 46 18.94 0.53 -1.30
C PHE A 46 18.31 -0.82 -1.63
N GLY A 47 16.98 -0.91 -1.56
CA GLY A 47 16.22 -2.12 -1.78
C GLY A 47 15.96 -2.49 -3.23
N GLY A 48 15.89 -1.51 -4.14
CA GLY A 48 15.54 -1.69 -5.56
C GLY A 48 16.29 -2.81 -6.31
N PRO A 49 17.61 -2.99 -6.12
CA PRO A 49 18.34 -4.10 -6.74
C PRO A 49 17.85 -5.49 -6.35
N MET A 50 17.07 -5.62 -5.27
CA MET A 50 16.60 -6.87 -4.70
C MET A 50 15.10 -7.12 -4.93
N GLU A 51 14.37 -6.12 -5.43
CA GLU A 51 12.93 -6.15 -5.71
C GLU A 51 12.53 -7.43 -6.49
N PHE A 52 11.62 -8.22 -5.91
CA PHE A 52 11.10 -9.51 -6.37
C PHE A 52 12.14 -10.56 -6.80
N ARG A 53 13.41 -10.43 -6.40
CA ARG A 53 14.45 -11.44 -6.68
C ARG A 53 14.41 -12.64 -5.72
N TYR A 54 13.74 -12.46 -4.58
CA TYR A 54 13.66 -13.44 -3.50
C TYR A 54 12.20 -13.65 -3.07
N ASN A 55 11.39 -14.18 -3.99
CA ASN A 55 9.98 -14.44 -3.73
C ASN A 55 9.82 -15.71 -2.87
N GLY A 56 9.07 -15.60 -1.77
CA GLY A 56 8.84 -16.69 -0.81
C GLY A 56 10.07 -17.11 0.00
N THR A 57 11.16 -16.34 -0.05
CA THR A 57 12.42 -16.63 0.67
C THR A 57 13.09 -15.33 1.13
N MET A 58 13.97 -15.43 2.14
CA MET A 58 14.80 -14.31 2.60
C MET A 58 16.03 -14.11 1.71
N ILE A 59 16.64 -12.94 1.81
CA ILE A 59 17.95 -12.63 1.23
C ILE A 59 19.05 -12.96 2.25
N ASP A 60 19.84 -14.00 1.96
CA ASP A 60 20.91 -14.45 2.84
C ASP A 60 22.01 -13.41 3.07
N ALA A 61 22.63 -13.43 4.25
CA ALA A 61 23.67 -12.48 4.66
C ALA A 61 24.91 -12.42 3.73
N TYR A 62 25.18 -13.48 2.95
CA TYR A 62 26.29 -13.48 1.99
C TYR A 62 25.98 -12.67 0.72
N GLN A 63 24.70 -12.35 0.45
CA GLN A 63 24.30 -11.57 -0.71
C GLN A 63 24.61 -10.09 -0.46
N PRO A 64 25.53 -9.47 -1.22
CA PRO A 64 25.78 -8.04 -1.13
C PRO A 64 24.59 -7.25 -1.72
N ILE A 65 24.21 -6.17 -1.04
CA ILE A 65 23.28 -5.16 -1.54
C ILE A 65 24.11 -3.92 -1.88
N PRO A 66 24.05 -3.40 -3.12
CA PRO A 66 24.92 -2.31 -3.53
C PRO A 66 24.52 -1.01 -2.84
N TRP A 67 25.51 -0.34 -2.23
CA TRP A 67 25.34 0.99 -1.66
C TRP A 67 26.66 1.76 -1.71
N TYR A 68 26.68 2.89 -2.42
CA TYR A 68 27.90 3.70 -2.65
C TYR A 68 27.55 5.17 -2.90
N ASP A 69 28.54 6.06 -2.74
CA ASP A 69 28.40 7.48 -3.01
C ASP A 69 28.02 7.75 -4.49
N GLY A 70 27.00 8.57 -4.71
CA GLY A 70 26.40 8.83 -6.02
C GLY A 70 25.35 7.82 -6.49
N TYR A 71 25.10 6.73 -5.74
CA TYR A 71 24.12 5.71 -6.17
C TYR A 71 22.68 6.24 -6.26
N LEU A 72 22.26 7.09 -5.31
CA LEU A 72 20.96 7.77 -5.31
C LEU A 72 20.72 8.55 -6.60
N LYS A 73 21.60 9.52 -6.88
CA LYS A 73 21.54 10.34 -8.09
C LYS A 73 21.57 9.50 -9.37
N LYS A 74 22.46 8.50 -9.45
CA LYS A 74 22.50 7.59 -10.59
C LYS A 74 21.14 6.92 -10.80
N THR A 75 20.54 6.42 -9.73
CA THR A 75 19.26 5.73 -9.78
C THR A 75 18.13 6.67 -10.18
N MET A 76 18.07 7.90 -9.64
CA MET A 76 17.07 8.90 -10.05
C MET A 76 17.16 9.25 -11.54
N LEU A 77 18.38 9.35 -12.10
CA LEU A 77 18.59 9.73 -13.49
C LEU A 77 18.42 8.56 -14.48
N GLU A 78 18.92 7.38 -14.12
CA GLU A 78 19.02 6.22 -15.03
C GLU A 78 17.90 5.20 -14.83
N ASN A 79 17.33 5.10 -13.62
CA ASN A 79 16.24 4.17 -13.28
C ASN A 79 15.10 4.89 -12.55
N ALA A 80 14.63 6.00 -13.13
CA ALA A 80 13.55 6.80 -12.58
C ALA A 80 12.30 5.96 -12.22
N GLY A 81 12.01 4.89 -12.98
CA GLY A 81 10.86 4.03 -12.72
C GLY A 81 10.83 3.33 -11.36
N LEU A 82 11.94 3.28 -10.62
CA LEU A 82 12.02 2.70 -9.27
C LEU A 82 11.33 3.53 -8.19
N TYR A 83 11.07 4.82 -8.45
CA TYR A 83 10.56 5.73 -7.42
C TYR A 83 9.03 5.88 -7.46
N ASP A 84 8.29 4.85 -7.86
CA ASP A 84 6.82 4.89 -7.86
C ASP A 84 6.23 5.05 -6.46
N ASP A 85 6.88 4.51 -5.41
CA ASP A 85 6.60 4.83 -4.00
C ASP A 85 6.48 6.35 -3.79
N LEU A 86 7.46 7.11 -4.31
CA LEU A 86 7.54 8.56 -4.11
C LEU A 86 6.69 9.34 -5.11
N TYR A 87 6.53 8.87 -6.35
CA TYR A 87 5.78 9.61 -7.37
C TYR A 87 4.31 9.81 -6.98
N MET A 88 3.73 8.81 -6.34
CA MET A 88 2.34 8.85 -5.88
C MET A 88 2.16 9.76 -4.66
N ASP A 89 3.02 9.62 -3.66
CA ASP A 89 3.13 10.56 -2.54
C ASP A 89 3.22 12.02 -3.02
N LEU A 90 4.14 12.30 -3.94
CA LEU A 90 4.37 13.62 -4.51
C LEU A 90 3.17 14.13 -5.29
N THR A 91 2.52 13.27 -6.08
CA THR A 91 1.30 13.63 -6.83
C THR A 91 0.19 14.10 -5.89
N PHE A 92 -0.01 13.43 -4.75
CA PHE A 92 -1.01 13.85 -3.78
C PHE A 92 -0.59 15.13 -3.04
N VAL A 93 0.69 15.27 -2.70
CA VAL A 93 1.24 16.48 -2.08
C VAL A 93 1.08 17.70 -3.01
N GLU A 94 1.39 17.59 -4.30
CA GLU A 94 1.24 18.68 -5.27
C GLU A 94 -0.23 19.12 -5.41
N VAL A 95 -1.19 18.19 -5.32
CA VAL A 95 -2.62 18.53 -5.31
C VAL A 95 -2.98 19.32 -4.04
N PHE A 96 -2.51 18.90 -2.86
CA PHE A 96 -2.72 19.65 -1.62
C PHE A 96 -2.07 21.03 -1.65
N ASP A 97 -0.89 21.17 -2.26
CA ASP A 97 -0.22 22.45 -2.33
C ASP A 97 -0.95 23.44 -3.25
N ARG A 98 -1.48 22.93 -4.37
CA ARG A 98 -2.24 23.71 -5.37
C ARG A 98 -3.64 24.07 -4.92
N GLU A 99 -4.37 23.14 -4.30
CA GLU A 99 -5.81 23.26 -4.03
C GLU A 99 -6.14 23.41 -2.52
N GLY A 100 -5.14 23.26 -1.65
CA GLY A 100 -5.27 23.34 -0.20
C GLY A 100 -5.70 22.02 0.45
N LEU A 101 -5.69 21.97 1.79
CA LEU A 101 -6.03 20.76 2.58
C LEU A 101 -7.48 20.26 2.42
N ASP A 102 -8.33 21.01 1.71
CA ASP A 102 -9.71 20.63 1.34
C ASP A 102 -9.84 20.15 -0.11
N ALA A 103 -8.72 19.94 -0.80
CA ALA A 103 -8.71 19.42 -2.17
C ALA A 103 -9.69 18.24 -2.31
N PRO A 104 -10.60 18.28 -3.30
CA PRO A 104 -11.59 17.24 -3.45
C PRO A 104 -10.91 15.95 -3.90
N ILE A 105 -11.43 14.81 -3.47
CA ILE A 105 -10.88 13.50 -3.83
C ILE A 105 -10.81 13.29 -5.35
N SER A 106 -11.72 13.91 -6.11
CA SER A 106 -11.69 13.90 -7.57
C SER A 106 -10.44 14.54 -8.17
N SER A 107 -9.85 15.55 -7.53
CA SER A 107 -8.61 16.18 -8.00
C SER A 107 -7.42 15.25 -7.79
N HIS A 108 -7.34 14.57 -6.64
CA HIS A 108 -6.33 13.56 -6.38
C HIS A 108 -6.47 12.38 -7.34
N ALA A 109 -7.68 11.85 -7.52
CA ALA A 109 -7.95 10.75 -8.43
C ALA A 109 -7.63 11.11 -9.89
N LYS A 110 -7.92 12.34 -10.31
CA LYS A 110 -7.56 12.84 -11.65
C LYS A 110 -6.04 12.91 -11.82
N ALA A 111 -5.33 13.54 -10.88
CA ALA A 111 -3.88 13.68 -10.96
C ALA A 111 -3.17 12.31 -11.02
N TYR A 112 -3.60 11.39 -10.16
CA TYR A 112 -3.20 9.99 -10.17
C TYR A 112 -3.45 9.28 -11.51
N ALA A 113 -4.66 9.42 -12.05
CA ALA A 113 -5.08 8.68 -13.23
C ALA A 113 -4.42 9.18 -14.51
N GLU A 114 -4.11 10.48 -14.57
CA GLU A 114 -3.46 11.15 -15.71
C GLU A 114 -1.93 11.17 -15.60
N ALA A 115 -1.36 10.65 -14.51
CA ALA A 115 0.08 10.65 -14.28
C ALA A 115 0.86 9.83 -15.32
N GLY A 116 2.03 10.33 -15.72
CA GLY A 116 2.84 9.77 -16.82
C GLY A 116 3.69 8.55 -16.46
N TYR A 117 3.78 8.16 -15.19
CA TYR A 117 4.59 7.04 -14.73
C TYR A 117 3.85 5.68 -14.81
N ALA A 118 4.64 4.62 -14.85
CA ALA A 118 4.17 3.25 -14.77
C ALA A 118 3.52 2.98 -13.41
N LEU A 119 2.46 2.17 -13.42
CA LEU A 119 1.79 1.68 -12.23
C LEU A 119 1.50 0.17 -12.39
N TRP A 120 1.37 -0.50 -11.25
CA TRP A 120 1.19 -1.94 -11.13
C TRP A 120 -0.01 -2.25 -10.23
N HIS A 121 -0.40 -3.52 -10.14
CA HIS A 121 -1.39 -4.03 -9.19
C HIS A 121 -2.61 -3.12 -8.92
N ALA A 122 -2.88 -2.77 -7.66
CA ALA A 122 -4.07 -2.03 -7.28
C ALA A 122 -4.09 -0.66 -7.92
N ASN A 123 -2.92 -0.05 -8.07
CA ASN A 123 -2.74 1.23 -8.73
C ASN A 123 -3.09 1.20 -10.22
N GLN A 124 -2.69 0.18 -10.96
CA GLN A 124 -3.03 0.10 -12.37
C GLN A 124 -4.53 -0.16 -12.55
N ALA A 125 -5.12 -1.03 -11.71
CA ALA A 125 -6.56 -1.30 -11.74
C ALA A 125 -7.38 -0.05 -11.34
N GLY A 126 -6.99 0.65 -10.28
CA GLY A 126 -7.59 1.91 -9.85
C GLY A 126 -7.50 2.99 -10.93
N ARG A 127 -6.34 3.18 -11.55
CA ARG A 127 -6.14 4.12 -12.67
C ARG A 127 -7.09 3.79 -13.82
N TYR A 128 -7.14 2.53 -14.25
CA TYR A 128 -8.06 2.10 -15.30
C TYR A 128 -9.51 2.44 -14.93
N ASN A 129 -9.94 2.11 -13.71
CA ASN A 129 -11.29 2.37 -13.24
C ASN A 129 -11.65 3.86 -13.26
N ILE A 130 -10.77 4.74 -12.77
CA ILE A 130 -10.98 6.20 -12.79
C ILE A 130 -11.08 6.72 -14.24
N LEU A 131 -10.17 6.31 -15.13
CA LEU A 131 -10.18 6.72 -16.54
C LEU A 131 -11.44 6.26 -17.29
N HIS A 132 -12.10 5.20 -16.80
CA HIS A 132 -13.33 4.65 -17.36
C HIS A 132 -14.58 5.06 -16.58
N GLY A 133 -14.50 6.13 -15.78
CA GLY A 133 -15.65 6.80 -15.17
C GLY A 133 -16.13 6.19 -13.85
N MET A 134 -15.38 5.26 -13.26
CA MET A 134 -15.68 4.72 -11.93
C MET A 134 -14.92 5.53 -10.87
N ALA A 135 -15.63 6.30 -10.06
CA ALA A 135 -15.01 7.12 -9.01
C ALA A 135 -14.69 6.32 -7.72
N ALA A 136 -13.78 6.86 -6.90
CA ALA A 136 -13.56 6.37 -5.54
C ALA A 136 -14.83 6.53 -4.67
N PRO A 137 -15.12 5.61 -3.72
CA PRO A 137 -14.31 4.44 -3.36
C PRO A 137 -14.55 3.20 -4.25
N ALA A 138 -15.46 3.27 -5.23
CA ALA A 138 -15.79 2.11 -6.06
C ALA A 138 -14.60 1.66 -6.93
N SER A 139 -13.70 2.57 -7.32
CA SER A 139 -12.51 2.28 -8.11
C SER A 139 -11.51 1.37 -7.40
N GLY A 140 -11.36 1.48 -6.08
CA GLY A 140 -10.48 0.63 -5.27
C GLY A 140 -11.15 -0.59 -4.67
N HIS A 141 -12.48 -0.67 -4.69
CA HIS A 141 -13.24 -1.76 -4.08
C HIS A 141 -12.93 -3.12 -4.74
N TRP A 142 -12.70 -4.16 -3.94
CA TRP A 142 -12.22 -5.49 -4.39
C TRP A 142 -13.04 -6.19 -5.47
N LYS A 143 -14.34 -5.87 -5.58
CA LYS A 143 -15.19 -6.36 -6.69
C LYS A 143 -14.84 -5.75 -8.04
N ASN A 144 -14.25 -4.57 -8.06
CA ASN A 144 -13.81 -3.84 -9.24
C ASN A 144 -12.28 -3.80 -9.36
N ASN A 145 -11.56 -4.33 -8.38
CA ASN A 145 -10.11 -4.38 -8.35
C ASN A 145 -9.63 -5.71 -7.74
N PRO A 146 -9.18 -6.68 -8.55
CA PRO A 146 -8.62 -7.95 -8.07
C PRO A 146 -7.37 -7.81 -7.18
N HIS A 147 -6.77 -6.62 -7.12
CA HIS A 147 -5.56 -6.31 -6.36
C HIS A 147 -5.85 -5.45 -5.12
N ALA A 148 -7.11 -5.34 -4.68
CA ALA A 148 -7.48 -4.39 -3.63
C ALA A 148 -6.71 -4.54 -2.28
N ASP A 149 -6.20 -5.73 -1.95
CA ASP A 149 -5.39 -5.98 -0.75
C ASP A 149 -3.87 -5.80 -0.97
N CYS A 150 -3.43 -5.50 -2.19
CA CYS A 150 -2.01 -5.27 -2.50
C CYS A 150 -1.47 -4.01 -1.80
N ILE A 151 -0.16 -3.92 -1.69
CA ILE A 151 0.59 -2.90 -0.93
C ILE A 151 0.47 -1.46 -1.46
N ASP A 152 -0.17 -1.25 -2.60
CA ASP A 152 -0.11 0.01 -3.36
C ASP A 152 -0.35 1.27 -2.50
N TYR A 153 -1.42 1.36 -1.69
CA TYR A 153 -1.60 2.53 -0.83
C TYR A 153 -0.65 2.58 0.38
N GLN A 154 -0.11 1.43 0.82
CA GLN A 154 0.86 1.39 1.92
C GLN A 154 2.16 2.10 1.55
N ILE A 155 2.63 1.99 0.31
CA ILE A 155 3.89 2.61 -0.14
C ILE A 155 3.74 4.11 -0.47
N GLU A 156 2.52 4.63 -0.37
CA GLU A 156 2.13 6.00 -0.76
C GLU A 156 1.40 6.74 0.38
N CYS A 157 1.50 6.23 1.62
CA CYS A 157 0.80 6.79 2.77
C CYS A 157 1.68 7.76 3.56
N ASP A 158 2.96 7.82 3.23
CA ASP A 158 4.03 8.51 3.93
C ASP A 158 3.69 10.01 4.03
N PHE A 159 3.18 10.61 2.93
CA PHE A 159 2.73 12.00 2.92
C PHE A 159 1.66 12.27 3.97
N ALA A 160 0.71 11.36 4.18
CA ALA A 160 -0.41 11.55 5.11
C ALA A 160 0.09 11.61 6.56
N GLY A 161 1.09 10.79 6.88
CA GLY A 161 1.78 10.80 8.17
C GLY A 161 2.66 12.03 8.36
N LEU A 162 3.47 12.39 7.36
CA LEU A 162 4.37 13.55 7.38
C LEU A 162 3.61 14.88 7.47
N MET A 163 2.44 14.97 6.84
CA MET A 163 1.53 16.12 6.95
C MET A 163 0.73 16.15 8.27
N SER A 164 0.74 15.07 9.06
CA SER A 164 -0.05 14.96 10.29
C SER A 164 0.77 14.66 11.56
N PRO A 165 1.82 15.44 11.89
CA PRO A 165 2.70 15.16 13.04
C PRO A 165 1.92 14.98 14.34
N GLY A 166 2.09 13.83 15.02
CA GLY A 166 1.42 13.53 16.29
C GLY A 166 -0.11 13.40 16.23
N MET A 167 -0.72 13.37 15.05
CA MET A 167 -2.16 13.33 14.82
C MET A 167 -2.58 12.10 13.99
N PRO A 168 -2.52 10.86 14.54
CA PRO A 168 -2.86 9.63 13.81
C PRO A 168 -4.28 9.60 13.25
N ASN A 169 -5.24 10.22 13.93
CA ASN A 169 -6.63 10.29 13.47
C ASN A 169 -6.80 11.24 12.27
N VAL A 170 -5.92 12.22 12.12
CA VAL A 170 -5.93 13.13 10.97
C VAL A 170 -5.31 12.43 9.77
N ALA A 171 -4.17 11.75 9.95
CA ALA A 171 -3.58 10.90 8.92
C ALA A 171 -4.60 9.86 8.41
N SER A 172 -5.28 9.15 9.32
CA SER A 172 -6.30 8.15 8.95
C SER A 172 -7.44 8.74 8.11
N LYS A 173 -7.86 10.00 8.35
CA LYS A 173 -8.90 10.67 7.55
C LYS A 173 -8.43 11.06 6.15
N ILE A 174 -7.16 11.41 6.00
CA ILE A 174 -6.54 11.66 4.69
C ILE A 174 -6.48 10.35 3.92
N SER A 175 -5.98 9.29 4.58
CA SER A 175 -5.90 7.94 4.05
C SER A 175 -7.26 7.36 3.65
N ASP A 176 -8.30 7.57 4.45
CA ASP A 176 -9.66 7.11 4.14
C ASP A 176 -10.17 7.61 2.79
N LYS A 177 -9.79 8.83 2.38
CA LYS A 177 -10.20 9.35 1.07
C LYS A 177 -9.31 8.82 -0.04
N ILE A 178 -7.99 8.97 0.12
CA ILE A 178 -7.00 8.74 -0.94
C ILE A 178 -6.75 7.24 -1.16
N GLY A 179 -6.61 6.45 -0.10
CA GLY A 179 -6.35 5.01 -0.22
C GLY A 179 -7.47 4.24 -0.90
N HIS A 180 -8.71 4.72 -0.80
CA HIS A 180 -9.85 4.13 -1.51
C HIS A 180 -9.93 4.46 -3.01
N ILE A 181 -8.99 5.24 -3.54
CA ILE A 181 -8.84 5.39 -5.00
C ILE A 181 -8.46 4.04 -5.62
N MET A 182 -7.52 3.32 -5.01
CA MET A 182 -6.91 2.10 -5.55
C MET A 182 -7.11 0.85 -4.67
N ASN A 183 -7.18 0.99 -3.34
CA ASN A 183 -7.25 -0.14 -2.41
C ASN A 183 -8.58 -0.21 -1.65
N TYR A 184 -8.79 -1.33 -0.97
CA TYR A 184 -9.88 -1.57 -0.03
C TYR A 184 -9.43 -2.68 0.95
N GLY A 185 -10.01 -2.76 2.15
CA GLY A 185 -9.66 -3.84 3.06
C GLY A 185 -8.20 -3.77 3.54
N ASP A 186 -7.45 -4.88 3.43
CA ASP A 186 -6.11 -4.96 4.02
C ASP A 186 -5.10 -4.07 3.29
N GLY A 187 -5.29 -3.83 1.98
CA GLY A 187 -4.47 -2.90 1.19
C GLY A 187 -4.61 -1.45 1.65
N TYR A 188 -5.83 -1.06 2.05
CA TYR A 188 -6.11 0.25 2.65
C TYR A 188 -5.54 0.34 4.08
N TYR A 189 -5.70 -0.73 4.88
CA TYR A 189 -5.18 -0.77 6.25
C TYR A 189 -3.66 -0.62 6.33
N GLY A 190 -2.92 -1.14 5.34
CA GLY A 190 -1.48 -0.94 5.22
C GLY A 190 -1.10 0.54 5.32
N GLY A 191 -1.72 1.38 4.50
CA GLY A 191 -1.47 2.82 4.51
C GLY A 191 -1.96 3.53 5.78
N VAL A 192 -3.11 3.12 6.33
CA VAL A 192 -3.60 3.68 7.61
C VAL A 192 -2.63 3.39 8.76
N PHE A 193 -2.10 2.16 8.82
CA PHE A 193 -1.17 1.74 9.87
C PHE A 193 0.20 2.42 9.73
N LEU A 194 0.80 2.44 8.55
CA LEU A 194 2.11 3.07 8.35
C LEU A 194 2.02 4.59 8.45
N GLY A 195 0.96 5.21 7.91
CA GLY A 195 0.67 6.63 8.13
C GLY A 195 0.54 6.96 9.62
N ALA A 196 -0.05 6.07 10.42
CA ALA A 196 -0.09 6.17 11.89
C ALA A 196 1.28 5.97 12.57
N CYS A 197 2.16 5.15 12.01
CA CYS A 197 3.54 5.02 12.49
C CYS A 197 4.33 6.31 12.27
N TYR A 198 4.25 6.93 11.08
CA TYR A 198 4.90 8.19 10.74
C TYR A 198 4.54 9.32 11.71
N THR A 199 3.25 9.57 11.90
CA THR A 199 2.76 10.57 12.87
C THR A 199 3.29 10.33 14.29
N LEU A 200 3.29 9.07 14.77
CA LEU A 200 3.76 8.75 16.11
C LEU A 200 5.29 8.88 16.26
N ALA A 201 6.05 8.73 15.18
CA ALA A 201 7.50 8.95 15.15
C ALA A 201 7.88 10.44 15.38
N PHE A 202 6.96 11.38 15.20
CA PHE A 202 7.20 12.77 15.60
C PHE A 202 7.25 12.96 17.13
N VAL A 203 6.59 12.09 17.89
CA VAL A 203 6.34 12.29 19.32
C VAL A 203 6.97 11.21 20.22
N SER A 204 7.53 10.15 19.64
CA SER A 204 8.15 9.05 20.38
C SER A 204 9.34 8.47 19.62
N ASN A 205 10.33 8.00 20.39
CA ASN A 205 11.45 7.20 19.88
C ASN A 205 11.36 5.73 20.32
N ASN A 206 10.23 5.31 20.87
CA ASN A 206 9.99 3.95 21.33
C ASN A 206 9.26 3.17 20.23
N ILE A 207 10.00 2.38 19.45
CA ILE A 207 9.47 1.59 18.33
C ILE A 207 8.31 0.66 18.74
N PRO A 208 8.44 -0.16 19.81
CA PRO A 208 7.30 -0.94 20.31
C PRO A 208 6.06 -0.09 20.62
N TYR A 209 6.22 1.12 21.17
CA TYR A 209 5.10 2.03 21.41
C TYR A 209 4.48 2.54 20.11
N ILE A 210 5.30 2.99 19.15
CA ILE A 210 4.84 3.47 17.84
C ILE A 210 3.98 2.41 17.16
N ILE A 211 4.48 1.18 17.05
CA ILE A 211 3.77 0.06 16.41
C ILE A 211 2.46 -0.26 17.17
N GLN A 212 2.51 -0.38 18.50
CA GLN A 212 1.32 -0.77 19.28
C GLN A 212 0.24 0.31 19.32
N GLU A 213 0.61 1.59 19.31
CA GLU A 213 -0.36 2.69 19.22
C GLU A 213 -0.90 2.84 17.80
N ALA A 214 -0.05 2.75 16.77
CA ALA A 214 -0.47 2.78 15.37
C ALA A 214 -1.48 1.67 15.08
N LEU A 215 -1.22 0.44 15.56
CA LEU A 215 -2.09 -0.71 15.33
C LEU A 215 -3.53 -0.52 15.87
N LYS A 216 -3.76 0.41 16.81
CA LYS A 216 -5.11 0.73 17.30
C LYS A 216 -5.99 1.44 16.27
N THR A 217 -5.42 1.99 15.20
CA THR A 217 -6.20 2.51 14.06
C THR A 217 -6.84 1.39 13.27
N ILE A 218 -6.37 0.15 13.38
CA ILE A 218 -6.85 -0.97 12.57
C ILE A 218 -7.88 -1.82 13.35
N PRO A 219 -9.01 -2.23 12.72
CA PRO A 219 -9.99 -3.11 13.36
C PRO A 219 -9.39 -4.45 13.77
N LYS A 220 -9.61 -4.84 15.04
CA LYS A 220 -9.01 -6.06 15.63
C LYS A 220 -9.38 -7.36 14.92
N GLN A 221 -10.55 -7.40 14.29
CA GLN A 221 -11.03 -8.56 13.56
C GLN A 221 -10.42 -8.73 12.15
N SER A 222 -9.71 -7.73 11.62
CA SER A 222 -9.02 -7.83 10.32
C SER A 222 -7.86 -8.83 10.38
N ALA A 223 -7.54 -9.43 9.23
CA ALA A 223 -6.35 -10.28 9.11
C ALA A 223 -5.08 -9.44 9.27
N TYR A 224 -5.08 -8.21 8.72
CA TYR A 224 -4.02 -7.23 8.92
C TYR A 224 -3.67 -7.03 10.41
N TYR A 225 -4.64 -6.66 11.26
CA TYR A 225 -4.38 -6.45 12.70
C TYR A 225 -3.78 -7.69 13.36
N GLN A 226 -4.34 -8.87 13.03
CA GLN A 226 -3.92 -10.14 13.61
C GLN A 226 -2.48 -10.49 13.20
N CYS A 227 -2.11 -10.23 11.95
CA CYS A 227 -0.75 -10.45 11.46
C CYS A 227 0.27 -9.58 12.19
N ILE A 228 0.05 -8.26 12.26
CA ILE A 228 0.98 -7.36 12.96
C ILE A 228 1.04 -7.67 14.46
N SER A 229 -0.10 -8.01 15.07
CA SER A 229 -0.13 -8.47 16.47
C SER A 229 0.68 -9.76 16.67
N ASP A 230 0.66 -10.68 15.71
CA ASP A 230 1.48 -11.89 15.75
C ASP A 230 2.96 -11.59 15.59
N VAL A 231 3.36 -10.68 14.69
CA VAL A 231 4.75 -10.22 14.56
C VAL A 231 5.27 -9.67 15.88
N VAL A 232 4.49 -8.81 16.55
CA VAL A 232 4.86 -8.26 17.88
C VAL A 232 4.99 -9.37 18.93
N ARG A 233 4.12 -10.39 18.88
CA ARG A 233 4.18 -11.55 19.79
C ARG A 233 5.41 -12.43 19.50
N TRP A 234 5.68 -12.74 18.25
CA TRP A 234 6.84 -13.53 17.83
C TRP A 234 8.15 -12.82 18.09
N HIS A 235 8.22 -11.49 17.93
CA HIS A 235 9.37 -10.71 18.36
C HIS A 235 9.66 -10.88 19.85
N LYS A 236 8.64 -10.89 20.72
CA LYS A 236 8.82 -11.18 22.16
C LYS A 236 9.29 -12.61 22.43
N GLN A 237 8.86 -13.57 21.59
CA GLN A 237 9.25 -14.98 21.70
C GLN A 237 10.66 -15.26 21.16
N TYR A 238 11.08 -14.52 20.13
CA TYR A 238 12.35 -14.67 19.43
C TYR A 238 13.13 -13.35 19.40
N PRO A 239 13.49 -12.75 20.55
CA PRO A 239 13.94 -11.35 20.64
C PRO A 239 15.25 -11.02 19.90
N SER A 240 16.03 -12.03 19.53
CA SER A 240 17.33 -11.87 18.86
C SER A 240 17.39 -12.51 17.48
N ASP A 241 16.28 -13.04 16.96
CA ASP A 241 16.26 -13.87 15.76
C ASP A 241 15.05 -13.51 14.88
N TRP A 242 15.25 -12.52 14.02
CA TRP A 242 14.22 -12.02 13.11
C TRP A 242 13.81 -13.07 12.08
N THR A 243 14.71 -13.99 11.72
CA THR A 243 14.46 -15.03 10.71
C THR A 243 13.39 -16.02 11.16
N LYS A 244 13.28 -16.28 12.48
CA LYS A 244 12.18 -17.08 13.04
C LYS A 244 10.84 -16.37 12.92
N THR A 245 10.79 -15.07 13.24
CA THR A 245 9.55 -14.29 13.09
C THR A 245 9.13 -14.21 11.62
N TRP A 246 10.08 -13.98 10.71
CA TRP A 246 9.82 -14.02 9.27
C TRP A 246 9.25 -15.37 8.83
N LEU A 247 9.82 -16.49 9.31
CA LEU A 247 9.33 -17.83 8.97
C LEU A 247 7.90 -18.08 9.47
N GLU A 248 7.55 -17.58 10.66
CA GLU A 248 6.18 -17.69 11.18
C GLU A 248 5.19 -16.83 10.37
N VAL A 249 5.61 -15.66 9.86
CA VAL A 249 4.83 -14.88 8.89
C VAL A 249 4.58 -15.69 7.63
N GLN A 250 5.62 -16.30 7.04
CA GLN A 250 5.45 -17.13 5.83
C GLN A 250 4.47 -18.28 6.04
N LYS A 251 4.58 -18.99 7.17
CA LYS A 251 3.72 -20.14 7.46
C LYS A 251 2.25 -19.77 7.59
N LYS A 252 1.95 -18.62 8.21
CA LYS A 252 0.60 -18.27 8.61
C LYS A 252 -0.11 -17.30 7.65
N TRP A 253 0.63 -16.35 7.07
CA TRP A 253 0.05 -15.18 6.42
C TRP A 253 0.41 -15.02 4.94
N ALA A 254 1.42 -15.73 4.42
CA ALA A 254 1.89 -15.54 3.03
C ALA A 254 1.02 -16.20 1.94
N GLN A 255 -0.10 -16.85 2.30
CA GLN A 255 -1.03 -17.41 1.31
C GLN A 255 -1.94 -16.31 0.77
N ASP A 256 -1.69 -15.91 -0.48
CA ASP A 256 -2.51 -14.93 -1.16
C ASP A 256 -3.86 -15.52 -1.61
N ILE A 257 -4.91 -14.71 -1.50
CA ILE A 257 -6.28 -15.00 -1.92
C ILE A 257 -6.69 -14.02 -3.02
N GLY A 258 -6.30 -12.75 -2.89
CA GLY A 258 -6.75 -11.66 -3.73
C GLY A 258 -5.97 -11.56 -5.03
N CYS A 259 -4.67 -11.25 -4.91
CA CYS A 259 -3.81 -10.88 -6.03
C CYS A 259 -3.65 -12.05 -7.01
N PRO A 260 -4.16 -11.93 -8.26
CA PRO A 260 -4.08 -13.02 -9.24
C PRO A 260 -2.64 -13.44 -9.58
N ASP A 261 -1.64 -12.58 -9.33
CA ASP A 261 -0.22 -12.89 -9.48
C ASP A 261 0.35 -13.71 -8.32
N GLY A 262 -0.12 -13.49 -7.10
CA GLY A 262 0.33 -14.19 -5.89
C GLY A 262 -0.40 -15.51 -5.62
N VAL A 263 -1.62 -15.67 -6.13
CA VAL A 263 -2.41 -16.89 -5.94
C VAL A 263 -1.71 -18.10 -6.58
N PHE A 264 -1.42 -19.12 -5.74
CA PHE A 264 -0.64 -20.32 -6.07
C PHE A 264 0.80 -20.05 -6.53
N ALA A 265 1.37 -18.92 -6.16
CA ALA A 265 2.75 -18.53 -6.48
C ALA A 265 3.55 -18.20 -5.20
N PRO A 266 4.90 -18.22 -5.27
CA PRO A 266 5.74 -17.71 -4.18
C PRO A 266 5.77 -16.18 -4.10
N PHE A 267 5.38 -15.50 -5.18
CA PHE A 267 5.22 -14.04 -5.24
C PHE A 267 4.15 -13.58 -4.25
N ASN A 268 4.40 -12.50 -3.53
CA ASN A 268 3.42 -11.89 -2.65
C ASN A 268 3.64 -10.38 -2.57
N ILE A 269 2.56 -9.64 -2.83
CA ILE A 269 2.52 -8.18 -2.82
C ILE A 269 1.39 -7.66 -1.91
N ASP A 270 0.88 -8.52 -1.03
CA ASP A 270 -0.19 -8.20 -0.08
C ASP A 270 0.33 -7.22 1.00
N ALA A 271 -0.47 -6.22 1.33
CA ALA A 271 -0.10 -5.20 2.32
C ALA A 271 0.15 -5.80 3.71
N THR A 272 -0.57 -6.86 4.09
CA THR A 272 -0.43 -7.53 5.39
C THR A 272 0.97 -8.11 5.56
N VAL A 273 1.45 -8.84 4.55
CA VAL A 273 2.75 -9.53 4.61
C VAL A 273 3.90 -8.53 4.48
N ASN A 274 3.78 -7.55 3.59
CA ASN A 274 4.81 -6.53 3.43
C ASN A 274 4.91 -5.61 4.66
N SER A 275 3.78 -5.15 5.22
CA SER A 275 3.78 -4.46 6.51
C SER A 275 4.40 -5.29 7.64
N ALA A 276 4.21 -6.61 7.63
CA ALA A 276 4.88 -7.48 8.61
C ALA A 276 6.41 -7.41 8.49
N TYR A 277 6.97 -7.31 7.28
CA TYR A 277 8.41 -7.14 7.07
C TYR A 277 8.92 -5.79 7.56
N VAL A 278 8.17 -4.70 7.32
CA VAL A 278 8.45 -3.37 7.89
C VAL A 278 8.53 -3.45 9.41
N VAL A 279 7.52 -4.08 10.04
CA VAL A 279 7.45 -4.22 11.51
C VAL A 279 8.58 -5.11 12.05
N ILE A 280 8.95 -6.19 11.35
CA ILE A 280 10.12 -7.01 11.70
C ILE A 280 11.38 -6.14 11.70
N GLY A 281 11.64 -5.41 10.62
CA GLY A 281 12.82 -4.55 10.52
C GLY A 281 12.87 -3.49 11.62
N LEU A 282 11.76 -2.81 11.90
CA LEU A 282 11.68 -1.79 12.96
C LEU A 282 11.95 -2.40 14.35
N LEU A 283 11.29 -3.52 14.69
CA LEU A 283 11.41 -4.14 16.01
C LEU A 283 12.83 -4.68 16.26
N TYR A 284 13.38 -5.41 15.29
CA TYR A 284 14.69 -6.04 15.42
C TYR A 284 15.84 -5.05 15.16
N GLY A 285 15.58 -3.99 14.39
CA GLY A 285 16.47 -2.85 14.18
C GLY A 285 16.63 -1.99 15.43
N GLN A 286 15.62 -1.93 16.30
CA GLN A 286 15.68 -1.25 17.61
C GLN A 286 16.07 0.24 17.53
N GLY A 287 15.70 0.90 16.44
CA GLY A 287 16.05 2.29 16.15
C GLY A 287 17.44 2.51 15.54
N ASP A 288 18.22 1.44 15.32
CA ASP A 288 19.42 1.49 14.48
C ASP A 288 19.01 1.53 13.01
N PHE A 289 19.41 2.59 12.31
CA PHE A 289 19.04 2.82 10.91
C PHE A 289 19.58 1.68 10.02
N SER A 290 20.88 1.38 10.10
CA SER A 290 21.51 0.37 9.26
C SER A 290 20.91 -1.02 9.43
N LYS A 291 20.72 -1.45 10.68
CA LYS A 291 20.14 -2.75 11.01
C LYS A 291 18.70 -2.85 10.53
N THR A 292 17.94 -1.76 10.63
CA THR A 292 16.56 -1.72 10.14
C THR A 292 16.53 -1.89 8.62
N MET A 293 17.30 -1.08 7.88
CA MET A 293 17.38 -1.15 6.41
C MET A 293 17.76 -2.56 5.94
N GLU A 294 18.82 -3.13 6.52
CA GLU A 294 19.28 -4.48 6.18
C GLU A 294 18.19 -5.54 6.45
N ILE A 295 17.54 -5.52 7.62
CA ILE A 295 16.53 -6.54 7.94
C ILE A 295 15.30 -6.39 7.04
N THR A 296 14.80 -5.18 6.81
CA THR A 296 13.63 -4.97 5.95
C THR A 296 13.89 -5.41 4.52
N THR A 297 15.02 -5.04 3.93
CA THR A 297 15.37 -5.47 2.56
C THR A 297 15.54 -6.99 2.50
N ARG A 298 16.14 -7.59 3.53
CA ARG A 298 16.41 -9.03 3.57
C ARG A 298 15.19 -9.92 3.81
N CYS A 299 14.03 -9.33 4.11
CA CYS A 299 12.78 -10.08 4.16
C CYS A 299 12.31 -10.58 2.78
N GLY A 300 12.86 -10.05 1.67
CA GLY A 300 12.54 -10.48 0.30
C GLY A 300 11.22 -9.87 -0.21
N GLN A 301 10.61 -10.52 -1.20
CA GLN A 301 9.43 -10.01 -1.93
C GLN A 301 9.69 -8.60 -2.50
N ASP A 302 8.90 -7.62 -2.09
CA ASP A 302 8.95 -6.24 -2.55
C ASP A 302 10.01 -5.43 -1.78
N ALA A 303 11.26 -5.60 -2.19
CA ALA A 303 12.42 -5.33 -1.34
C ALA A 303 12.89 -3.87 -1.33
N ASP A 304 12.32 -2.99 -2.15
CA ASP A 304 12.50 -1.53 -2.19
C ASP A 304 11.53 -0.78 -1.29
N CYS A 305 10.25 -1.13 -1.32
CA CYS A 305 9.21 -0.41 -0.59
C CYS A 305 9.23 -0.67 0.92
N ASN A 306 9.56 -1.90 1.34
CA ASN A 306 9.64 -2.25 2.75
C ASN A 306 10.75 -1.48 3.50
N PRO A 307 12.00 -1.41 3.00
CA PRO A 307 13.00 -0.51 3.58
C PRO A 307 12.68 0.96 3.37
N SER A 308 11.96 1.34 2.30
CA SER A 308 11.46 2.70 2.08
C SER A 308 10.60 3.18 3.24
N SER A 309 9.50 2.47 3.54
CA SER A 309 8.62 2.84 4.65
C SER A 309 9.33 2.78 6.02
N ALA A 310 10.15 1.75 6.27
CA ALA A 310 10.89 1.67 7.54
C ALA A 310 11.92 2.80 7.69
N GLY A 311 12.62 3.11 6.60
CA GLY A 311 13.60 4.18 6.50
C GLY A 311 12.98 5.55 6.75
N GLY A 312 11.81 5.84 6.17
CA GLY A 312 11.14 7.11 6.40
C GLY A 312 10.48 7.21 7.80
N ILE A 313 9.94 6.12 8.36
CA ILE A 313 9.48 6.11 9.77
C ILE A 313 10.66 6.41 10.71
N LEU A 314 11.81 5.75 10.53
CA LEU A 314 13.02 6.02 11.31
C LEU A 314 13.60 7.41 11.04
N GLY A 315 13.59 7.86 9.79
CA GLY A 315 14.03 9.19 9.41
C GLY A 315 13.19 10.27 10.09
N THR A 316 11.87 10.06 10.19
CA THR A 316 10.96 10.92 10.96
C THR A 316 11.25 10.87 12.45
N MET A 317 11.54 9.68 12.98
CA MET A 317 11.87 9.49 14.40
C MET A 317 13.18 10.19 14.79
N LEU A 318 14.21 10.04 13.97
CA LEU A 318 15.56 10.54 14.24
C LEU A 318 15.73 12.01 13.87
N GLY A 319 15.11 12.45 12.76
CA GLY A 319 15.44 13.68 12.06
C GLY A 319 16.54 13.48 11.02
N TYR A 320 16.50 14.27 9.94
CA TYR A 320 17.48 14.22 8.84
C TYR A 320 18.93 14.34 9.33
N ASP A 321 19.18 15.23 10.29
CA ASP A 321 20.51 15.49 10.81
C ASP A 321 21.13 14.25 11.44
N LYS A 322 20.31 13.37 12.04
CA LYS A 322 20.75 12.17 12.76
C LYS A 322 20.75 10.90 11.92
N ILE A 323 20.31 10.94 10.65
CA ILE A 323 20.53 9.82 9.73
C ILE A 323 22.06 9.61 9.59
N PRO A 324 22.59 8.37 9.72
CA PRO A 324 24.03 8.13 9.68
C PRO A 324 24.65 8.60 8.36
N ALA A 325 25.89 9.13 8.43
CA ALA A 325 26.60 9.65 7.26
C ALA A 325 26.74 8.63 6.13
N TYR A 326 26.93 7.34 6.47
CA TYR A 326 26.97 6.23 5.51
C TYR A 326 25.72 6.15 4.62
N TRP A 327 24.54 6.44 5.18
CA TRP A 327 23.26 6.43 4.45
C TRP A 327 22.95 7.76 3.76
N LYS A 328 23.59 8.85 4.17
CA LYS A 328 23.46 10.17 3.50
C LYS A 328 24.46 10.39 2.36
N GLN A 329 25.38 9.45 2.12
CA GLN A 329 26.33 9.57 1.00
C GLN A 329 25.58 9.71 -0.33
N GLY A 330 25.98 10.67 -1.16
CA GLY A 330 25.31 10.98 -2.43
C GLY A 330 23.92 11.64 -2.33
N LEU A 331 23.30 11.71 -1.15
CA LEU A 331 21.94 12.26 -1.01
C LEU A 331 21.87 13.73 -1.40
N LYS A 332 22.84 14.55 -0.97
CA LYS A 332 22.88 15.98 -1.27
C LYS A 332 22.87 16.28 -2.78
N GLU A 333 23.47 15.42 -3.60
CA GLU A 333 23.47 15.61 -5.05
C GLU A 333 22.14 15.20 -5.71
N ALA A 334 21.33 14.43 -4.99
CA ALA A 334 20.00 13.97 -5.42
C ALA A 334 18.88 14.91 -4.94
N GLU A 335 19.11 15.68 -3.87
CA GLU A 335 18.07 16.48 -3.20
C GLU A 335 17.38 17.52 -4.11
N ASP A 336 18.13 18.11 -5.03
CA ASP A 336 17.65 19.15 -5.96
C ASP A 336 17.28 18.59 -7.34
N ILE A 337 17.20 17.26 -7.50
CA ILE A 337 16.76 16.62 -8.74
C ILE A 337 15.24 16.43 -8.65
N ASP A 338 14.52 17.03 -9.60
CA ASP A 338 13.09 16.77 -9.74
C ASP A 338 12.85 15.29 -10.03
N PHE A 339 11.90 14.72 -9.29
CA PHE A 339 11.38 13.40 -9.59
C PHE A 339 10.76 13.43 -10.99
N LYS A 340 11.33 12.65 -11.93
CA LYS A 340 11.13 12.73 -13.40
C LYS A 340 9.71 13.04 -13.90
N TYR A 341 8.69 12.53 -13.22
CA TYR A 341 7.27 12.65 -13.63
C TYR A 341 6.47 13.67 -12.81
N THR A 342 7.15 14.44 -11.97
CA THR A 342 6.58 15.47 -11.10
C THR A 342 7.33 16.78 -11.32
N SER A 343 6.89 17.84 -10.64
CA SER A 343 7.58 19.13 -10.61
C SER A 343 8.31 19.38 -9.28
N THR A 344 8.53 18.31 -8.52
CA THR A 344 8.96 18.40 -7.13
C THR A 344 10.24 17.61 -6.91
N SER A 345 11.26 18.27 -6.36
CA SER A 345 12.47 17.62 -5.83
C SER A 345 12.32 17.27 -4.35
N LEU A 346 13.31 16.60 -3.75
CA LEU A 346 13.30 16.41 -2.29
C LEU A 346 13.38 17.74 -1.55
N SER A 347 14.22 18.67 -2.01
CA SER A 347 14.33 20.02 -1.44
C SER A 347 12.98 20.75 -1.42
N ASP A 348 12.19 20.60 -2.48
CA ASP A 348 10.85 21.17 -2.58
C ASP A 348 9.87 20.50 -1.62
N VAL A 349 9.80 19.16 -1.63
CA VAL A 349 8.84 18.43 -0.78
C VAL A 349 9.13 18.59 0.72
N TYR A 350 10.38 18.82 1.12
CA TYR A 350 10.71 19.18 2.50
C TYR A 350 10.00 20.47 2.93
N SER A 351 10.00 21.48 2.05
CA SER A 351 9.40 22.80 2.30
C SER A 351 7.88 22.74 2.23
N ILE A 352 7.34 22.06 1.22
CA ILE A 352 5.90 21.83 1.04
C ILE A 352 5.34 21.02 2.22
N GLY A 353 6.01 19.93 2.59
CA GLY A 353 5.64 19.08 3.72
C GLY A 353 5.61 19.85 5.04
N PHE A 354 6.60 20.71 5.30
CA PHE A 354 6.62 21.58 6.48
C PHE A 354 5.45 22.57 6.49
N LYS A 355 5.16 23.22 5.36
CA LYS A 355 3.99 24.10 5.19
C LYS A 355 2.69 23.35 5.49
N HIS A 356 2.49 22.19 4.88
CA HIS A 356 1.29 21.37 5.07
C HIS A 356 1.15 20.91 6.52
N ALA A 357 2.21 20.45 7.16
CA ALA A 357 2.19 20.05 8.56
C ALA A 357 1.73 21.19 9.48
N LEU A 358 2.28 22.40 9.32
CA LEU A 358 1.86 23.57 10.11
C LEU A 358 0.39 23.92 9.90
N GLN A 359 -0.07 23.94 8.64
CA GLN A 359 -1.48 24.22 8.32
C GLN A 359 -2.41 23.15 8.92
N ASN A 360 -2.05 21.88 8.81
CA ASN A 360 -2.85 20.77 9.29
C ASN A 360 -2.90 20.74 10.83
N ILE A 361 -1.78 21.06 11.51
CA ILE A 361 -1.73 21.23 12.97
C ILE A 361 -2.67 22.35 13.42
N GLN A 362 -2.60 23.53 12.80
CA GLN A 362 -3.48 24.66 13.16
C GLN A 362 -4.96 24.32 12.92
N ARG A 363 -5.27 23.68 11.79
CA ARG A 363 -6.63 23.26 11.42
C ARG A 363 -7.25 22.31 12.45
N ASN A 364 -6.43 21.47 13.08
CA ASN A 364 -6.89 20.46 14.04
C ASN A 364 -6.71 20.90 15.51
N GLY A 365 -6.63 22.21 15.77
CA GLY A 365 -6.63 22.78 17.12
C GLY A 365 -5.25 23.00 17.74
N GLY A 366 -4.18 22.73 16.99
CA GLY A 366 -2.83 23.10 17.36
C GLY A 366 -2.56 24.59 17.26
N LYS A 367 -1.44 25.03 17.84
CA LYS A 367 -1.05 26.45 17.90
C LYS A 367 0.42 26.63 17.55
N ILE A 368 0.73 27.72 16.86
CA ILE A 368 2.10 28.12 16.55
C ILE A 368 2.37 29.43 17.29
N VAL A 369 3.31 29.43 18.22
CA VAL A 369 3.70 30.61 19.02
C VAL A 369 5.19 30.81 18.91
N GLY A 370 5.62 31.81 18.14
CA GLY A 370 7.03 32.03 17.83
C GLY A 370 7.63 30.82 17.10
N ASP A 371 8.61 30.18 17.75
CA ASP A 371 9.27 28.96 17.27
C ASP A 371 8.60 27.66 17.75
N GLN A 372 7.66 27.73 18.69
CA GLN A 372 7.03 26.55 19.26
C GLN A 372 5.75 26.15 18.54
N VAL A 373 5.61 24.87 18.25
CA VAL A 373 4.45 24.23 17.63
C VAL A 373 3.81 23.31 18.66
N TYR A 374 2.60 23.66 19.07
CA TYR A 374 1.78 22.93 20.04
C TYR A 374 0.81 22.03 19.27
N ILE A 375 0.97 20.73 19.43
CA ILE A 375 0.24 19.69 18.70
C ILE A 375 -0.73 19.01 19.68
N PRO A 376 -2.04 18.98 19.40
CA PRO A 376 -3.00 18.31 20.26
C PRO A 376 -2.80 16.79 20.20
N GLN A 377 -2.73 16.15 21.36
CA GLN A 377 -2.67 14.69 21.42
C GLN A 377 -4.08 14.11 21.48
N GLU A 378 -4.34 13.14 20.61
CA GLU A 378 -5.55 12.33 20.64
C GLU A 378 -5.17 10.85 20.54
N ALA A 379 -5.88 10.00 21.28
CA ALA A 379 -5.69 8.56 21.17
C ALA A 379 -6.08 8.10 19.74
N PRO A 380 -5.34 7.16 19.13
CA PRO A 380 -5.70 6.59 17.85
C PRO A 380 -7.11 5.98 17.89
N LYS A 381 -7.90 6.26 16.85
CA LYS A 381 -9.25 5.77 16.64
C LYS A 381 -9.24 4.75 15.52
N THR A 382 -9.93 3.64 15.78
CA THR A 382 -10.08 2.56 14.80
C THR A 382 -10.92 3.03 13.61
N VAL A 383 -10.47 2.75 12.39
CA VAL A 383 -11.21 3.00 11.15
C VAL A 383 -12.34 1.97 10.97
N ALA A 384 -13.15 2.14 9.91
CA ALA A 384 -14.23 1.20 9.61
C ALA A 384 -13.68 -0.20 9.31
N PHE A 385 -14.48 -1.23 9.61
CA PHE A 385 -14.13 -2.60 9.25
C PHE A 385 -14.57 -2.93 7.82
N GLU A 386 -13.57 -3.22 7.02
CA GLU A 386 -13.60 -3.69 5.65
C GLU A 386 -12.84 -5.02 5.54
N LYS A 387 -13.30 -5.84 4.60
CA LYS A 387 -12.71 -7.12 4.26
C LYS A 387 -12.92 -7.38 2.78
N SER A 388 -11.82 -7.50 2.05
CA SER A 388 -11.83 -7.93 0.65
C SER A 388 -12.01 -9.45 0.54
N PHE A 389 -12.45 -9.92 -0.62
CA PHE A 389 -12.51 -11.35 -0.96
C PHE A 389 -13.28 -12.21 0.06
N ASP A 390 -14.28 -11.64 0.73
CA ASP A 390 -15.02 -12.36 1.75
C ASP A 390 -15.85 -13.51 1.15
N GLY A 391 -15.66 -14.71 1.69
CA GLY A 391 -16.36 -15.90 1.22
C GLY A 391 -15.96 -16.36 -0.18
N VAL A 392 -14.82 -15.94 -0.72
CA VAL A 392 -14.21 -16.48 -1.95
C VAL A 392 -12.80 -16.98 -1.66
N TYR A 393 -12.47 -18.17 -2.16
CA TYR A 393 -11.19 -18.82 -1.93
C TYR A 393 -10.69 -19.43 -3.23
N PRO A 394 -9.41 -19.23 -3.60
CA PRO A 394 -8.88 -19.83 -4.81
C PRO A 394 -8.83 -21.35 -4.69
N THR A 395 -9.36 -22.04 -5.70
CA THR A 395 -9.45 -23.50 -5.74
C THR A 395 -8.67 -24.13 -6.87
N GLN A 396 -8.49 -23.40 -7.98
CA GLN A 396 -7.83 -23.91 -9.16
C GLN A 396 -7.17 -22.80 -9.97
N LYS A 397 -6.05 -23.12 -10.62
CA LYS A 397 -5.44 -22.33 -11.68
C LYS A 397 -5.48 -23.11 -12.99
N ILE A 398 -6.14 -22.58 -14.01
CA ILE A 398 -6.29 -23.20 -15.33
C ILE A 398 -5.37 -22.48 -16.31
N GLY A 399 -4.33 -23.15 -16.81
CA GLY A 399 -3.47 -22.59 -17.85
C GLY A 399 -4.20 -22.45 -19.19
N VAL A 400 -4.17 -21.25 -19.77
CA VAL A 400 -4.76 -20.95 -21.09
C VAL A 400 -3.66 -20.87 -22.15
N GLY A 401 -2.71 -19.94 -21.99
CA GLY A 401 -1.53 -19.78 -22.86
C GLY A 401 -1.85 -19.56 -24.34
N LYS A 402 -2.86 -18.75 -24.67
CA LYS A 402 -3.36 -18.56 -26.05
C LYS A 402 -3.58 -17.09 -26.39
N THR A 403 -3.35 -16.72 -27.64
CA THR A 403 -3.79 -15.43 -28.19
C THR A 403 -5.26 -15.52 -28.62
N LEU A 404 -6.09 -14.60 -28.17
CA LEU A 404 -7.49 -14.48 -28.60
C LEU A 404 -7.53 -13.85 -29.99
N LYS A 405 -8.04 -14.60 -30.98
CA LYS A 405 -8.18 -14.13 -32.38
C LYS A 405 -9.62 -13.76 -32.76
N ASP A 406 -10.58 -14.57 -32.33
CA ASP A 406 -12.02 -14.37 -32.57
C ASP A 406 -12.76 -14.73 -31.28
N GLU A 407 -12.97 -16.02 -31.02
CA GLU A 407 -13.62 -16.50 -29.80
C GLU A 407 -12.75 -17.51 -29.02
N TYR A 408 -12.93 -17.52 -27.70
CA TYR A 408 -12.39 -18.55 -26.83
C TYR A 408 -13.41 -18.89 -25.75
N GLN A 409 -13.42 -20.14 -25.30
CA GLN A 409 -14.29 -20.59 -24.22
C GLN A 409 -13.53 -21.46 -23.23
N PHE A 410 -13.92 -21.36 -21.97
CA PHE A 410 -13.47 -22.24 -20.90
C PHE A 410 -14.63 -22.54 -19.95
N GLU A 411 -14.53 -23.65 -19.23
CA GLU A 411 -15.49 -24.07 -18.22
C GLU A 411 -14.77 -24.20 -16.88
N PHE A 412 -15.47 -23.90 -15.79
CA PHE A 412 -14.98 -24.14 -14.44
C PHE A 412 -16.15 -24.45 -13.50
N THR A 413 -15.82 -24.99 -12.33
CA THR A 413 -16.78 -25.16 -11.22
C THR A 413 -16.36 -24.26 -10.08
N GLY A 414 -17.24 -23.38 -9.63
CA GLY A 414 -16.97 -22.45 -8.54
C GLY A 414 -18.02 -21.36 -8.46
N LYS A 415 -17.68 -20.25 -7.79
CA LYS A 415 -18.51 -19.04 -7.66
C LYS A 415 -17.82 -17.78 -8.21
N GLY A 416 -16.61 -17.90 -8.73
CA GLY A 416 -15.90 -16.78 -9.32
C GLY A 416 -14.68 -17.17 -10.13
N PHE A 417 -14.21 -16.24 -10.94
CA PHE A 417 -13.00 -16.38 -11.73
C PHE A 417 -12.30 -15.03 -11.98
N VAL A 418 -11.00 -15.09 -12.25
CA VAL A 418 -10.21 -13.99 -12.81
C VAL A 418 -9.45 -14.52 -14.02
N LEU A 419 -9.59 -13.86 -15.18
CA LEU A 419 -8.81 -14.15 -16.38
C LEU A 419 -7.65 -13.16 -16.49
N ARG A 420 -6.44 -13.69 -16.34
CA ARG A 420 -5.20 -12.94 -16.54
C ARG A 420 -4.79 -12.91 -18.00
N GLY A 421 -4.14 -11.82 -18.39
CA GLY A 421 -3.60 -11.68 -19.73
C GLY A 421 -2.95 -10.34 -19.99
N GLU A 422 -2.47 -10.16 -21.22
CA GLU A 422 -1.78 -8.97 -21.68
C GLU A 422 -2.35 -8.52 -23.03
N THR A 423 -2.41 -7.21 -23.24
CA THR A 423 -2.94 -6.61 -24.48
C THR A 423 -1.82 -6.10 -25.39
N ALA A 424 -0.60 -5.97 -24.87
CA ALA A 424 0.59 -5.56 -25.62
C ALA A 424 1.88 -5.88 -24.83
N LYS A 425 3.02 -5.70 -25.49
CA LYS A 425 4.35 -5.77 -24.88
C LYS A 425 4.58 -4.65 -23.85
N TRP A 426 5.56 -4.87 -22.97
CA TRP A 426 6.08 -3.84 -22.06
C TRP A 426 6.36 -2.51 -22.77
N ALA A 427 6.00 -1.40 -22.12
CA ALA A 427 6.19 -0.04 -22.62
C ALA A 427 5.50 0.26 -23.97
N SER A 428 4.47 -0.50 -24.36
CA SER A 428 3.63 -0.16 -25.50
C SER A 428 3.00 1.22 -25.34
N ASN A 429 3.02 2.02 -26.41
CA ASN A 429 2.39 3.34 -26.52
C ASN A 429 1.27 3.37 -27.58
N SER A 430 0.82 2.20 -28.03
CA SER A 430 -0.26 2.08 -29.00
C SER A 430 -1.57 2.67 -28.46
N SER A 431 -2.27 3.44 -29.29
CA SER A 431 -3.59 4.00 -28.96
C SER A 431 -4.74 3.02 -29.18
N HIS A 432 -4.47 1.82 -29.70
CA HIS A 432 -5.49 0.81 -29.92
C HIS A 432 -6.07 0.33 -28.58
N THR A 433 -7.38 0.08 -28.57
CA THR A 433 -8.12 -0.51 -27.45
C THR A 433 -8.90 -1.70 -27.98
N PHE A 434 -8.60 -2.88 -27.48
CA PHE A 434 -9.40 -4.06 -27.81
C PHE A 434 -10.77 -3.96 -27.14
N GLU A 435 -11.80 -4.41 -27.84
CA GLU A 435 -13.15 -4.56 -27.35
C GLU A 435 -13.47 -6.05 -27.27
N MET A 436 -13.77 -6.54 -26.06
CA MET A 436 -14.06 -7.96 -25.82
C MET A 436 -15.42 -8.11 -25.15
N GLU A 437 -16.33 -8.88 -25.74
CA GLU A 437 -17.54 -9.30 -25.07
C GLU A 437 -17.26 -10.54 -24.23
N VAL A 438 -17.70 -10.52 -22.97
CA VAL A 438 -17.59 -11.64 -22.05
C VAL A 438 -18.99 -12.15 -21.74
N TYR A 439 -19.21 -13.44 -22.00
CA TYR A 439 -20.47 -14.12 -21.71
C TYR A 439 -20.26 -15.15 -20.63
N VAL A 440 -21.15 -15.21 -19.64
CA VAL A 440 -21.21 -16.26 -18.63
C VAL A 440 -22.56 -16.96 -18.76
N ASP A 441 -22.53 -18.28 -18.94
CA ASP A 441 -23.72 -19.12 -19.10
C ASP A 441 -24.69 -18.63 -20.19
N GLY A 442 -24.11 -18.11 -21.29
CA GLY A 442 -24.84 -17.59 -22.44
C GLY A 442 -25.39 -16.17 -22.28
N LYS A 443 -25.22 -15.53 -21.12
CA LYS A 443 -25.60 -14.13 -20.88
C LYS A 443 -24.39 -13.22 -21.01
N LEU A 444 -24.57 -12.07 -21.67
CA LEU A 444 -23.53 -11.04 -21.72
C LEU A 444 -23.29 -10.50 -20.30
N MET A 445 -22.07 -10.64 -19.81
CA MET A 445 -21.62 -10.15 -18.50
C MET A 445 -21.05 -8.74 -18.61
N GLU A 446 -20.12 -8.52 -19.54
CA GLU A 446 -19.52 -7.21 -19.80
C GLU A 446 -19.05 -7.05 -21.25
N LYS A 447 -18.83 -5.79 -21.62
CA LYS A 447 -18.04 -5.40 -22.80
C LYS A 447 -16.76 -4.73 -22.28
N ALA A 448 -15.67 -5.48 -22.23
CA ALA A 448 -14.40 -5.03 -21.70
C ALA A 448 -13.67 -4.15 -22.72
N LEU A 449 -13.25 -2.95 -22.28
CA LEU A 449 -12.31 -2.10 -23.01
C LEU A 449 -10.90 -2.41 -22.51
N LEU A 450 -10.01 -2.75 -23.42
CA LEU A 450 -8.68 -3.28 -23.12
C LEU A 450 -7.62 -2.44 -23.85
N PRO A 451 -7.23 -1.27 -23.30
CA PRO A 451 -6.20 -0.42 -23.88
C PRO A 451 -4.87 -1.18 -24.02
N THR A 452 -4.16 -0.90 -25.11
CA THR A 452 -2.84 -1.48 -25.41
C THR A 452 -1.68 -0.60 -24.98
N ALA A 453 -1.95 0.66 -24.60
CA ALA A 453 -0.96 1.52 -23.97
C ALA A 453 -0.67 1.04 -22.55
N PHE A 454 0.61 0.91 -22.21
CA PHE A 454 1.03 0.33 -20.93
C PHE A 454 0.48 1.12 -19.73
N THR A 455 0.47 2.45 -19.80
CA THR A 455 0.05 3.32 -18.70
C THR A 455 -1.45 3.25 -18.40
N THR A 456 -2.30 3.00 -19.40
CA THR A 456 -3.77 3.03 -19.27
C THR A 456 -4.42 1.65 -19.36
N ARG A 457 -3.61 0.58 -19.44
CA ARG A 457 -4.07 -0.81 -19.57
C ARG A 457 -5.03 -1.20 -18.45
N ARG A 458 -5.98 -2.09 -18.77
CA ARG A 458 -6.68 -2.87 -17.75
C ARG A 458 -5.71 -3.95 -17.25
N HIS A 459 -5.56 -4.12 -15.94
CA HIS A 459 -4.57 -5.05 -15.38
C HIS A 459 -4.97 -6.51 -15.67
N GLU A 460 -6.22 -6.88 -15.44
CA GLU A 460 -6.83 -8.16 -15.83
C GLU A 460 -7.69 -8.01 -17.08
N LEU A 461 -7.88 -9.11 -17.82
CA LEU A 461 -8.76 -9.10 -18.98
C LEU A 461 -10.24 -9.04 -18.58
N THR A 462 -10.64 -9.79 -17.53
CA THR A 462 -12.01 -9.86 -17.00
C THR A 462 -12.06 -10.70 -15.72
N TRP A 463 -13.03 -10.45 -14.84
CA TRP A 463 -13.26 -11.24 -13.62
C TRP A 463 -14.71 -11.15 -13.13
N ASN A 464 -15.11 -12.07 -12.25
CA ASN A 464 -16.36 -12.01 -11.50
C ASN A 464 -16.25 -12.87 -10.23
N TYR A 465 -16.64 -12.36 -9.07
CA TYR A 465 -16.61 -13.07 -7.78
C TYR A 465 -18.00 -13.44 -7.22
N ASP A 466 -19.08 -13.07 -7.91
CA ASP A 466 -20.47 -13.12 -7.45
C ASP A 466 -21.34 -14.10 -8.27
N LEU A 467 -20.75 -15.14 -8.85
CA LEU A 467 -21.51 -16.17 -9.55
C LEU A 467 -22.17 -17.13 -8.55
N PHE A 468 -23.29 -17.74 -8.95
CA PHE A 468 -23.92 -18.80 -8.17
C PHE A 468 -23.01 -20.03 -8.13
N PRO A 469 -22.75 -20.65 -6.96
CA PRO A 469 -21.89 -21.84 -6.90
C PRO A 469 -22.37 -22.94 -7.88
N GLY A 470 -21.51 -23.35 -8.80
CA GLY A 470 -21.85 -24.36 -9.78
C GLY A 470 -20.89 -24.44 -10.95
N LYS A 471 -21.30 -25.18 -11.99
CA LYS A 471 -20.56 -25.26 -13.24
C LYS A 471 -20.93 -24.05 -14.11
N HIS A 472 -19.91 -23.32 -14.56
CA HIS A 472 -20.06 -22.17 -15.45
C HIS A 472 -19.32 -22.38 -16.76
N ARG A 473 -19.84 -21.76 -17.82
CA ARG A 473 -19.16 -21.62 -19.10
C ARG A 473 -18.94 -20.15 -19.43
N VAL A 474 -17.68 -19.77 -19.59
CA VAL A 474 -17.28 -18.42 -20.01
C VAL A 474 -16.90 -18.45 -21.48
N ARG A 475 -17.44 -17.51 -22.24
CA ARG A 475 -17.11 -17.30 -23.65
C ARG A 475 -16.66 -15.86 -23.88
N LEU A 476 -15.49 -15.72 -24.48
CA LEU A 476 -14.87 -14.45 -24.83
C LEU A 476 -15.00 -14.26 -26.33
N LYS A 477 -15.36 -13.06 -26.76
CA LYS A 477 -15.43 -12.68 -28.17
C LYS A 477 -14.71 -11.36 -28.41
N LEU A 478 -13.65 -11.39 -29.21
CA LEU A 478 -12.91 -10.21 -29.63
C LEU A 478 -13.64 -9.54 -30.80
N LEU A 479 -13.98 -8.26 -30.66
CA LEU A 479 -14.79 -7.54 -31.65
C LEU A 479 -13.96 -6.82 -32.72
N ASN A 480 -12.73 -6.45 -32.39
CA ASN A 480 -11.90 -5.58 -33.22
C ASN A 480 -10.43 -6.03 -33.29
N PRO A 481 -10.15 -7.28 -33.74
CA PRO A 481 -8.77 -7.73 -33.90
C PRO A 481 -8.00 -6.82 -34.86
N VAL A 482 -6.72 -6.58 -34.57
CA VAL A 482 -5.84 -5.74 -35.40
C VAL A 482 -4.50 -6.43 -35.62
N GLU A 483 -3.96 -6.31 -36.83
CA GLU A 483 -2.66 -6.88 -37.18
C GLU A 483 -1.53 -6.21 -36.36
N GLY A 484 -0.58 -7.02 -35.87
CA GLY A 484 0.59 -6.53 -35.13
C GLY A 484 0.38 -6.33 -33.62
N LEU A 485 -0.84 -6.45 -33.11
CA LEU A 485 -1.14 -6.47 -31.67
C LEU A 485 -1.80 -7.79 -31.28
N GLU A 486 -1.50 -8.28 -30.09
CA GLU A 486 -1.98 -9.57 -29.59
C GLU A 486 -2.62 -9.41 -28.22
N LEU A 487 -3.85 -9.89 -28.08
CA LEU A 487 -4.49 -10.11 -26.78
C LEU A 487 -4.15 -11.53 -26.31
N LYS A 488 -3.21 -11.64 -25.38
CA LYS A 488 -2.73 -12.91 -24.83
C LYS A 488 -3.49 -13.25 -23.56
N MET A 489 -4.10 -14.42 -23.52
CA MET A 489 -4.72 -15.00 -22.34
C MET A 489 -3.73 -15.95 -21.68
N MET A 490 -3.41 -15.71 -20.41
CA MET A 490 -2.40 -16.46 -19.67
C MET A 490 -3.03 -17.64 -18.93
N ASP A 491 -3.84 -17.35 -17.94
CA ASP A 491 -4.46 -18.33 -17.06
C ASP A 491 -5.74 -17.80 -16.41
N VAL A 492 -6.53 -18.73 -15.87
CA VAL A 492 -7.76 -18.44 -15.12
C VAL A 492 -7.57 -18.90 -13.68
N ILE A 493 -7.77 -17.99 -12.74
CA ILE A 493 -7.87 -18.31 -11.32
C ILE A 493 -9.35 -18.53 -11.00
N VAL A 494 -9.68 -19.68 -10.41
CA VAL A 494 -11.06 -20.06 -10.04
C VAL A 494 -11.24 -19.93 -8.54
N TYR A 495 -12.39 -19.40 -8.15
CA TYR A 495 -12.77 -19.17 -6.77
C TYR A 495 -14.03 -19.94 -6.40
N ASP A 496 -14.08 -20.47 -5.18
CA ASP A 496 -15.27 -21.11 -4.60
C ASP A 496 -15.52 -20.61 -3.16
N ALA A 497 -16.64 -21.02 -2.57
CA ALA A 497 -16.87 -20.93 -1.14
C ALA A 497 -15.78 -21.70 -0.36
N PRO A 498 -15.51 -21.35 0.90
CA PRO A 498 -14.57 -22.10 1.71
C PRO A 498 -15.07 -23.54 1.86
N SER A 499 -14.45 -24.47 1.14
CA SER A 499 -14.54 -25.88 1.50
C SER A 499 -13.62 -26.10 2.70
N LYS A 500 -14.02 -26.92 3.67
CA LYS A 500 -13.01 -27.59 4.51
C LYS A 500 -12.08 -28.23 3.50
N ARG A 501 -10.82 -27.78 3.40
CA ARG A 501 -9.82 -28.40 2.52
C ARG A 501 -9.80 -29.88 2.90
N VAL A 502 -10.56 -30.70 2.18
CA VAL A 502 -10.35 -32.13 2.16
C VAL A 502 -9.09 -32.21 1.33
N THR A 503 -7.94 -32.31 2.01
CA THR A 503 -6.73 -32.72 1.33
C THR A 503 -7.11 -34.01 0.64
N ASP A 504 -7.27 -33.96 -0.68
CA ASP A 504 -7.64 -35.12 -1.46
C ASP A 504 -6.45 -36.07 -1.39
N THR A 505 -6.50 -36.97 -0.41
CA THR A 505 -5.44 -37.93 -0.11
C THR A 505 -5.20 -38.86 -1.28
N HIS A 506 -6.08 -38.88 -2.30
CA HIS A 506 -5.87 -39.65 -3.53
C HIS A 506 -4.76 -39.08 -4.42
N PHE A 507 -4.50 -37.76 -4.39
CA PHE A 507 -3.48 -37.14 -5.24
C PHE A 507 -2.14 -36.87 -4.53
N TYR A 508 -2.08 -37.03 -3.20
CA TYR A 508 -0.82 -37.04 -2.49
C TYR A 508 -0.10 -38.37 -2.69
N ARG A 509 0.90 -38.41 -3.58
CA ARG A 509 1.89 -39.51 -3.62
C ARG A 509 2.71 -39.62 -2.33
N LEU A 510 2.68 -38.58 -1.51
CA LEU A 510 3.19 -38.56 -0.14
C LEU A 510 2.11 -39.08 0.81
N GLY A 511 1.74 -40.35 0.66
CA GLY A 511 0.76 -40.98 1.55
C GLY A 511 1.13 -40.74 3.02
N ASN A 512 0.17 -40.28 3.82
CA ASN A 512 0.26 -40.08 5.28
C ASN A 512 1.69 -39.91 5.81
N LEU A 513 2.37 -38.83 5.42
CA LEU A 513 3.55 -38.39 6.17
C LEU A 513 3.04 -37.89 7.53
N LYS A 514 3.20 -38.75 8.55
CA LYS A 514 2.96 -38.42 9.95
C LYS A 514 3.94 -37.38 10.45
#